data_AF-A0A139WU34-F1
#
_entry.id   AF-A0A139WU34-F1
#
_cell.length_a   1.000
_cell.length_b   1.000
_cell.length_c   1.000
_cell.angle_alpha   90.00
_cell.angle_beta   90.00
_cell.angle_gamma   90.00
#
_symmetry.space_group_name_H-M   'P 1'
#
loop_
_entity.id
_entity.type
_entity.pdbx_description
1 polymer ?
#
loop_
_entity_poly.entity_id
_entity_poly.type
_entity_poly.pdbx_seq_one_letter_code
_entity_poly.pdbx_strand_id
1 'polypeptide(L)'
;MSNLIYLNDKHISPNQIVIYLEKSGWKKIKEAEGISAWIYNRANKKVGIFVPLMDDFVDYRERILEVLDTLEEIERRSKYEIIQDRTPVSSRNRGSDTSSLLHKNSSFR
;
A
#
# COMPACT_ATOMS: atom_id res chain seq x y z
N MET A 1 13.04 -9.47 20.20
CA MET A 1 14.01 -8.91 19.22
C MET A 1 14.22 -9.93 18.12
N SER A 2 13.56 -9.80 16.97
CA SER A 2 13.84 -10.48 15.68
C SER A 2 12.64 -10.24 14.75
N ASN A 3 12.77 -9.32 13.79
CA ASN A 3 11.88 -9.23 12.62
C ASN A 3 12.38 -8.21 11.57
N LEU A 4 13.42 -7.42 11.87
CA LEU A 4 14.01 -6.46 10.93
C LEU A 4 14.81 -7.12 9.79
N ILE A 5 15.16 -8.41 9.90
CA ILE A 5 16.00 -9.11 8.90
C ILE A 5 15.22 -9.37 7.60
N TYR A 6 13.90 -9.51 7.64
CA TYR A 6 13.07 -9.78 6.44
C TYR A 6 12.74 -8.53 5.60
N LEU A 7 13.04 -7.34 6.11
CA LEU A 7 12.82 -6.08 5.38
C LEU A 7 13.99 -5.72 4.45
N ASN A 8 15.14 -6.38 4.56
CA ASN A 8 16.33 -5.99 3.81
C ASN A 8 16.21 -6.16 2.29
N ASP A 9 15.32 -7.03 1.80
CA ASP A 9 15.18 -7.30 0.36
C ASP A 9 13.89 -6.75 -0.28
N LYS A 10 12.99 -6.16 0.51
CA LYS A 10 11.76 -5.54 -0.01
C LYS A 10 11.76 -4.06 0.31
N HIS A 11 12.28 -3.26 -0.62
CA HIS A 11 12.12 -1.81 -0.59
C HIS A 11 10.63 -1.47 -0.53
N ILE A 12 10.16 -0.94 0.61
CA ILE A 12 8.79 -0.45 0.74
C ILE A 12 8.75 0.90 0.05
N SER A 13 7.98 0.99 -1.03
CA SER A 13 7.81 2.28 -1.70
C SER A 13 6.84 3.15 -0.91
N PRO A 14 7.03 4.48 -0.91
CA PRO A 14 6.07 5.40 -0.31
C PRO A 14 4.65 5.22 -0.83
N ASN A 15 4.54 5.00 -2.15
CA ASN A 15 3.26 4.84 -2.82
C ASN A 15 2.47 3.62 -2.31
N GLN A 16 3.15 2.54 -1.93
CA GLN A 16 2.47 1.38 -1.33
C GLN A 16 1.84 1.74 0.02
N ILE A 17 2.51 2.55 0.83
CA ILE A 17 1.96 3.05 2.11
C ILE A 17 0.77 3.97 1.84
N VAL A 18 0.91 4.92 0.91
CA VAL A 18 -0.18 5.85 0.56
C VAL A 18 -1.43 5.09 0.13
N ILE A 19 -1.31 4.17 -0.84
CA ILE A 19 -2.42 3.34 -1.34
C ILE A 19 -3.08 2.55 -0.20
N TYR A 20 -2.28 2.06 0.74
CA TYR A 20 -2.79 1.36 1.92
C TYR A 20 -3.60 2.29 2.82
N LEU A 21 -3.06 3.43 3.19
CA LEU A 21 -3.72 4.40 4.07
C LEU A 21 -5.07 4.86 3.48
N GLU A 22 -5.12 5.11 2.16
CA GLU A 22 -6.35 5.47 1.44
C GLU A 22 -7.45 4.40 1.57
N LYS A 23 -7.07 3.12 1.63
CA LYS A 23 -8.00 1.99 1.76
C LYS A 23 -8.35 1.65 3.21
N SER A 24 -7.49 2.03 4.16
CA SER A 24 -7.57 1.61 5.56
C SER A 24 -8.23 2.66 6.48
N GLY A 25 -9.04 3.57 5.93
CA GLY A 25 -9.81 4.55 6.70
C GLY A 25 -8.98 5.71 7.27
N TRP A 26 -7.72 5.83 6.89
CA TRP A 26 -6.91 7.01 7.20
C TRP A 26 -7.31 8.17 6.31
N LYS A 27 -7.28 9.39 6.86
CA LYS A 27 -7.58 10.61 6.11
C LYS A 27 -6.30 11.40 5.89
N LYS A 28 -5.94 11.64 4.62
CA LYS A 28 -4.90 12.61 4.27
C LYS A 28 -5.36 14.01 4.66
N ILE A 29 -4.51 14.75 5.38
CA ILE A 29 -4.80 16.11 5.86
C ILE A 29 -4.00 17.15 5.10
N LYS A 30 -2.73 16.84 4.80
CA LYS A 30 -1.82 17.75 4.09
C LYS A 30 -0.74 16.96 3.38
N GLU A 31 -0.21 17.54 2.31
CA GLU A 31 0.99 17.10 1.63
C GLU A 31 1.87 18.33 1.38
N ALA A 32 3.16 18.23 1.67
CA ALA A 32 4.14 19.29 1.45
C ALA A 32 5.55 18.71 1.47
N GLU A 33 6.43 19.24 0.60
CA GLU A 33 7.87 18.97 0.63
C GLU A 33 8.24 17.48 0.73
N GLY A 34 7.59 16.65 -0.10
CA GLY A 34 7.87 15.21 -0.12
C GLY A 34 7.38 14.46 1.11
N ILE A 35 6.45 15.02 1.91
CA ILE A 35 5.84 14.36 3.06
C ILE A 35 4.31 14.49 2.97
N SER A 36 3.59 13.42 3.32
CA SER A 36 2.13 13.47 3.51
C SER A 36 1.75 13.18 4.96
N ALA A 37 0.84 13.99 5.50
CA ALA A 37 0.32 13.87 6.85
C ALA A 37 -1.08 13.23 6.84
N TRP A 38 -1.27 12.21 7.68
CA TRP A 38 -2.48 11.40 7.75
C TRP A 38 -3.01 11.32 9.16
N ILE A 39 -4.33 11.29 9.30
CA ILE A 39 -5.01 11.13 10.60
C ILE A 39 -5.95 9.93 10.56
N TYR A 40 -5.91 9.13 11.63
CA TYR A 40 -6.93 8.14 11.96
C TYR A 40 -7.67 8.57 13.23
N ASN A 41 -9.00 8.61 13.15
CA ASN A 41 -9.84 8.91 14.31
C ASN A 41 -10.32 7.61 14.93
N ARG A 42 -10.02 7.41 16.23
CA ARG A 42 -10.47 6.24 16.99
C ARG A 42 -11.20 6.71 18.23
N ALA A 43 -12.51 6.51 18.34
CA ALA A 43 -13.35 6.87 19.50
C ALA A 43 -12.95 8.19 20.19
N ASN A 44 -11.99 8.16 21.13
CA ASN A 44 -11.53 9.31 21.91
C ASN A 44 -10.07 9.75 21.65
N LYS A 45 -9.44 9.25 20.58
CA LYS A 45 -8.04 9.55 20.24
C LYS A 45 -7.88 9.83 18.75
N LYS A 46 -6.93 10.69 18.43
CA LYS A 46 -6.42 10.91 17.07
C LYS A 46 -5.01 10.38 16.99
N VAL A 47 -4.71 9.68 15.90
CA VAL A 47 -3.36 9.19 15.61
C VAL A 47 -2.90 9.87 14.34
N GLY A 48 -1.68 10.38 14.35
CA GLY A 48 -1.04 11.02 13.21
C GLY A 48 0.07 10.14 12.65
N ILE A 49 0.20 10.10 11.33
CA ILE A 49 1.33 9.49 10.63
C ILE A 49 1.88 10.49 9.62
N PHE A 50 3.20 10.57 9.51
CA PHE A 50 3.91 11.29 8.46
C PHE A 50 4.59 10.30 7.52
N VAL A 51 4.14 10.25 6.27
CA VAL A 51 4.69 9.33 5.26
C VAL A 51 5.68 10.11 4.39
N PRO A 52 6.96 9.74 4.35
CA PRO A 52 7.88 10.29 3.37
C PRO A 52 7.47 9.79 1.98
N LEU A 53 7.34 10.70 1.02
CA LEU A 53 6.95 10.45 -0.38
C LEU A 53 8.16 10.34 -1.33
N MET A 54 9.35 10.71 -0.85
CA MET A 54 10.62 10.64 -1.55
C MET A 54 11.60 9.82 -0.71
N ASP A 55 12.52 9.11 -1.36
CA ASP A 55 13.51 8.22 -0.71
C ASP A 55 14.89 8.87 -0.55
N ASP A 56 15.02 10.16 -0.89
CA ASP A 56 16.24 10.96 -0.79
C ASP A 56 16.45 11.59 0.60
N PHE A 57 15.49 11.42 1.53
CA PHE A 57 15.69 11.74 2.93
C PHE A 57 16.78 10.85 3.54
N VAL A 58 17.76 11.44 4.21
CA VAL A 58 18.84 10.72 4.91
C VAL A 58 18.29 9.70 5.93
N ASP A 59 17.14 10.02 6.53
CA ASP A 59 16.41 9.22 7.52
C ASP A 59 15.18 8.49 6.93
N TYR A 60 15.15 8.26 5.60
CA TYR A 60 14.01 7.64 4.92
C TYR A 60 13.59 6.30 5.55
N ARG A 61 14.56 5.44 5.86
CA ARG A 61 14.31 4.11 6.41
C ARG A 61 13.65 4.20 7.79
N GLU A 62 14.15 5.07 8.64
CA GLU A 62 13.66 5.31 10.00
C GLU A 62 12.22 5.82 9.97
N ARG A 63 11.91 6.78 9.08
CA ARG A 63 10.55 7.31 8.92
C ARG A 63 9.56 6.25 8.44
N ILE A 64 9.97 5.40 7.50
CA ILE A 64 9.13 4.27 7.06
C ILE A 64 8.89 3.30 8.22
N LEU A 65 9.92 2.99 9.03
CA LEU A 65 9.75 2.11 10.19
C LEU A 65 8.78 2.71 11.22
N GLU A 66 8.85 4.01 11.50
CA GLU A 66 7.93 4.70 12.40
C GLU A 66 6.47 4.63 11.92
N VAL A 67 6.25 4.81 10.61
CA VAL A 67 4.93 4.61 9.98
C VAL A 67 4.43 3.19 10.25
N LEU A 68 5.28 2.17 10.06
CA LEU A 68 4.92 0.78 10.27
C LEU A 68 4.67 0.43 11.74
N ASP A 69 5.48 0.97 12.65
CA ASP A 69 5.29 0.82 14.10
C ASP A 69 3.92 1.36 14.52
N THR A 70 3.56 2.54 14.02
CA THR A 70 2.26 3.16 14.30
C THR A 70 1.12 2.30 13.77
N LEU A 71 1.23 1.79 12.53
CA LEU A 71 0.20 0.92 11.95
C LEU A 71 0.07 -0.40 12.72
N GLU A 72 1.17 -1.02 13.12
CA GLU A 72 1.18 -2.25 13.92
C GLU A 72 0.48 -2.06 15.27
N GLU A 73 0.75 -0.95 15.96
CA GLU A 73 0.11 -0.63 17.24
C GLU A 73 -1.40 -0.40 17.08
N ILE A 74 -1.80 0.42 16.11
CA ILE A 74 -3.20 0.82 15.94
C ILE A 74 -4.07 -0.31 15.43
N GLU A 75 -3.56 -1.09 14.48
CA GLU A 75 -4.32 -2.18 13.88
C GLU A 75 -4.20 -3.50 14.65
N ARG A 76 -3.24 -3.61 15.58
CA ARG A 76 -2.92 -4.86 16.29
C ARG A 76 -2.62 -6.00 15.32
N ARG A 77 -1.95 -5.66 14.21
CA ARG A 77 -1.51 -6.57 13.16
C ARG A 77 0.00 -6.45 13.02
N SER A 78 0.67 -7.54 12.70
CA SER A 78 2.11 -7.47 12.51
C SER A 78 2.47 -6.60 11.30
N LYS A 79 3.64 -5.93 11.35
CA LYS A 79 4.16 -5.21 10.17
C LYS A 79 4.18 -6.08 8.91
N TYR A 80 4.50 -7.37 9.06
CA TYR A 80 4.55 -8.31 7.94
C TYR A 80 3.20 -8.47 7.25
N GLU A 81 2.11 -8.65 8.01
CA GLU A 81 0.76 -8.74 7.46
C GLU A 81 0.37 -7.45 6.74
N ILE A 82 0.71 -6.29 7.32
CA ILE A 82 0.46 -4.97 6.71
C ILE A 82 1.27 -4.81 5.40
N ILE A 83 2.50 -5.36 5.30
CA ILE A 83 3.30 -5.37 4.06
C ILE A 83 2.67 -6.25 2.98
N GLN A 84 2.11 -7.39 3.35
CA GLN A 84 1.51 -8.32 2.38
C GLN A 84 0.26 -7.71 1.71
N ASP A 85 -0.60 -7.04 2.49
CA ASP A 85 -1.81 -6.36 1.97
C ASP A 85 -1.50 -5.17 1.04
N ARG A 86 -0.27 -4.65 1.10
CA ARG A 86 0.21 -3.58 0.22
C ARG A 86 0.62 -4.06 -1.16
N THR A 87 0.85 -5.36 -1.34
CA THR A 87 1.19 -5.89 -2.65
C THR A 87 -0.08 -5.90 -3.51
N PRO A 88 -0.13 -5.17 -4.65
CA PRO A 88 -1.24 -5.36 -5.56
C PRO A 88 -1.25 -6.84 -5.93
N VAL A 89 -2.43 -7.48 -5.84
CA VAL A 89 -2.64 -8.83 -6.35
C VAL A 89 -2.10 -8.84 -7.78
N SER A 90 -0.91 -9.41 -7.98
CA SER A 90 -0.39 -9.66 -9.31
C SER A 90 -1.43 -10.53 -9.99
N SER A 91 -2.05 -10.00 -11.03
CA SER A 91 -3.12 -10.59 -11.81
C SER A 91 -2.87 -12.09 -11.98
N ARG A 92 -3.63 -12.94 -11.27
CA ARG A 92 -3.71 -14.35 -11.65
C ARG A 92 -4.29 -14.36 -13.06
N ASN A 93 -3.49 -14.88 -14.01
CA ASN A 93 -3.85 -15.13 -15.39
C ASN A 93 -5.32 -15.50 -15.56
N ARG A 94 -6.11 -14.63 -16.20
CA ARG A 94 -7.33 -15.02 -16.93
C ARG A 94 -6.98 -15.06 -18.42
N GLY A 95 -6.29 -16.13 -18.82
CA GLY A 95 -6.46 -16.73 -20.14
C GLY A 95 -7.12 -18.09 -19.86
N SER A 96 -8.15 -18.55 -20.55
CA SER A 96 -8.59 -18.25 -21.90
C SER A 96 -9.99 -18.84 -22.06
N ASP A 97 -10.99 -18.02 -22.35
CA ASP A 97 -12.24 -18.48 -22.96
C ASP A 97 -12.67 -17.43 -24.00
N THR A 98 -11.91 -17.38 -25.09
CA THR A 98 -12.38 -16.84 -26.35
C THR A 98 -12.71 -18.01 -27.26
N SER A 99 -13.92 -18.54 -27.14
CA SER A 99 -14.53 -19.41 -28.14
C SER A 99 -16.04 -19.23 -28.11
N SER A 100 -16.53 -18.13 -28.67
CA SER A 100 -17.88 -18.06 -29.25
C SER A 100 -18.16 -16.73 -29.97
N LEU A 101 -17.32 -16.29 -30.90
CA LEU A 101 -17.73 -15.26 -31.89
C LEU A 101 -17.05 -15.53 -33.25
N LEU A 102 -17.51 -16.58 -33.92
CA LEU A 102 -17.33 -16.75 -35.36
C LEU A 102 -18.65 -17.21 -35.98
N HIS A 103 -19.60 -16.29 -36.14
CA HIS A 103 -20.51 -16.36 -37.27
C HIS A 103 -20.05 -15.32 -38.29
N LYS A 104 -19.24 -15.80 -39.24
CA LYS A 104 -18.89 -15.06 -40.45
C LYS A 104 -20.13 -14.96 -41.32
N ASN A 105 -20.54 -13.74 -41.60
CA ASN A 105 -21.30 -13.37 -42.78
C ASN A 105 -20.50 -13.73 -44.04
N SER A 106 -21.10 -14.52 -44.93
CA SER A 106 -20.88 -14.63 -46.40
C SER A 106 -21.78 -15.79 -46.86
N SER A 107 -22.73 -15.65 -47.79
CA SER A 107 -22.55 -15.16 -49.15
C SER A 107 -23.87 -14.66 -49.73
N PHE A 108 -23.82 -13.52 -50.42
CA PHE A 108 -24.71 -13.19 -51.52
C PHE A 108 -24.42 -14.15 -52.68
N ARG A 109 -25.43 -14.87 -53.15
CA ARG A 109 -25.80 -15.09 -54.56
C ARG A 109 -27.06 -15.94 -54.62
#